data_AF-A0A1B1C729-F1
#
_entry.id   AF-A0A1B1C729-F1
#
_cell.length_a   1.000
_cell.length_b   1.000
_cell.length_c   1.000
_cell.angle_alpha   90.00
_cell.angle_beta   90.00
_cell.angle_gamma   90.00
#
_symmetry.space_group_name_H-M   'P 1'
#
loop_
_entity.id
_entity.type
_entity.pdbx_description
1 polymer ?
#
loop_
_entity_poly.entity_id
_entity_poly.type
_entity_poly.pdbx_seq_one_letter_code
_entity_poly.pdbx_strand_id
1 'polypeptide(L)'
;MTLSIVQLSFHMRYFSVGLQMAATVYIQADSLTEAQGKLEQILSKSIDARDGRWFSDASFGTPALPEISFATAMEIRGPAQDDTCKTINIDDVEQLMWSSSDASKSKVLPRSSSQFRSKTGSFYWADLEVRTVGIMKFETETEAKAFLSQITEERPPVHWEMADEWFELDGFEKAEYPLILSPNIEVLAVSDALPLELHWSISEEMKGGEGARH
;
A
#
# COMPACT_ATOMS: atom_id res chain seq x y z
N MET A 1 53.26 -24.51 11.33
CA MET A 1 51.84 -24.82 11.05
C MET A 1 51.08 -23.51 11.03
N THR A 2 50.85 -22.96 9.85
CA THR A 2 50.08 -21.72 9.64
C THR A 2 48.64 -22.11 9.36
N LEU A 3 47.76 -21.84 10.33
CA LEU A 3 46.31 -21.92 10.16
C LEU A 3 45.90 -20.84 9.14
N SER A 4 45.53 -21.25 7.93
CA SER A 4 44.77 -20.40 7.02
C SER A 4 43.38 -20.23 7.61
N ILE A 5 43.09 -19.02 8.09
CA ILE A 5 41.72 -18.58 8.34
C ILE A 5 41.10 -18.45 6.96
N VAL A 6 40.20 -19.37 6.63
CA VAL A 6 39.31 -19.24 5.47
C VAL A 6 38.44 -18.02 5.77
N GLN A 7 38.74 -16.91 5.11
CA GLN A 7 37.91 -15.73 5.11
C GLN A 7 36.66 -16.08 4.31
N LEU A 8 35.63 -16.59 5.01
CA LEU A 8 34.30 -16.78 4.45
C LEU A 8 33.78 -15.40 4.10
N SER A 9 33.87 -15.03 2.83
CA SER A 9 33.18 -13.86 2.29
C SER A 9 31.69 -14.19 2.28
N PHE A 10 30.99 -13.85 3.36
CA PHE A 10 29.54 -13.87 3.41
C PHE A 10 29.03 -12.77 2.47
N HIS A 11 28.48 -13.18 1.33
CA HIS A 11 27.91 -12.25 0.37
C HIS A 11 26.43 -12.10 0.69
N MET A 12 25.98 -10.85 0.87
CA MET A 12 24.57 -10.52 1.00
C MET A 12 23.79 -11.03 -0.21
N ARG A 13 22.62 -11.61 0.04
CA ARG A 13 21.70 -12.16 -0.95
C ARG A 13 20.34 -11.51 -0.82
N TYR A 14 19.60 -11.51 -1.91
CA TYR A 14 18.22 -11.06 -1.92
C TYR A 14 17.28 -12.25 -1.83
N PHE A 15 16.21 -12.06 -1.09
CA PHE A 15 15.12 -13.01 -0.95
C PHE A 15 13.81 -12.30 -1.26
N SER A 16 12.87 -13.02 -1.87
CA SER A 16 11.54 -12.48 -2.19
C SER A 16 10.45 -13.38 -1.65
N VAL A 17 9.33 -12.78 -1.29
CA VAL A 17 8.11 -13.47 -0.87
C VAL A 17 6.91 -12.60 -1.19
N GLY A 18 5.83 -13.17 -1.71
CA GLY A 18 4.57 -12.44 -1.79
C GLY A 18 4.02 -12.18 -0.39
N LEU A 19 3.66 -10.93 -0.12
CA LEU A 19 3.09 -10.49 1.15
C LEU A 19 1.62 -10.12 0.96
N GLN A 20 0.78 -10.61 1.86
CA GLN A 20 -0.57 -10.10 2.07
C GLN A 20 -0.49 -8.86 2.95
N MET A 21 -1.27 -7.85 2.58
CA MET A 21 -1.41 -6.61 3.30
C MET A 21 -2.89 -6.22 3.41
N ALA A 22 -3.20 -5.39 4.39
CA ALA A 22 -4.48 -4.72 4.50
C ALA A 22 -4.30 -3.24 4.12
N ALA A 23 -5.23 -2.71 3.33
CA ALA A 23 -5.27 -1.31 2.97
C ALA A 23 -6.70 -0.78 3.05
N THR A 24 -6.91 0.44 3.53
CA THR A 24 -8.23 1.06 3.54
C THR A 24 -8.39 1.96 2.33
N VAL A 25 -9.53 1.88 1.65
CA VAL A 25 -9.91 2.80 0.58
C VAL A 25 -11.04 3.71 1.02
N TYR A 26 -10.96 4.98 0.61
CA TYR A 26 -12.00 5.99 0.74
C TYR A 26 -12.58 6.31 -0.62
N ILE A 27 -13.91 6.38 -0.70
CA ILE A 27 -14.66 6.61 -1.94
C ILE A 27 -15.70 7.69 -1.69
N GLN A 28 -15.61 8.78 -2.46
CA GLN A 28 -16.63 9.80 -2.46
C GLN A 28 -17.74 9.42 -3.46
N ALA A 29 -18.99 9.37 -2.99
CA ALA A 29 -20.13 8.94 -3.80
C ALA A 29 -21.45 9.48 -3.23
N ASP A 30 -22.48 9.64 -4.07
CA ASP A 30 -23.81 10.07 -3.64
C ASP A 30 -24.67 8.93 -3.07
N SER A 31 -24.22 7.67 -3.22
CA SER A 31 -24.92 6.49 -2.72
C SER A 31 -23.99 5.29 -2.56
N LEU A 32 -24.42 4.30 -1.77
CA LEU A 32 -23.68 3.03 -1.61
C LEU A 32 -23.53 2.29 -2.94
N THR A 33 -24.55 2.29 -3.79
CA THR A 33 -24.48 1.66 -5.12
C THR A 33 -23.44 2.32 -6.02
N GLU A 34 -23.34 3.64 -5.98
CA GLU A 34 -22.28 4.35 -6.73
C GLU A 34 -20.90 4.05 -6.15
N ALA A 35 -20.76 4.04 -4.82
CA ALA A 35 -19.51 3.68 -4.17
C ALA A 35 -19.07 2.26 -4.54
N GLN A 36 -20.00 1.30 -4.59
CA GLN A 36 -19.75 -0.07 -5.01
C GLN A 36 -19.26 -0.13 -6.46
N GLY A 37 -19.91 0.57 -7.38
CA GLY A 37 -19.47 0.63 -8.78
C GLY A 37 -18.11 1.30 -8.98
N LYS A 38 -17.69 2.18 -8.06
CA LYS A 38 -16.35 2.77 -8.02
C LYS A 38 -15.32 1.78 -7.47
N LEU A 39 -15.66 1.06 -6.40
CA LEU A 39 -14.81 0.02 -5.82
C LEU A 39 -14.54 -1.12 -6.82
N GLU A 40 -15.55 -1.56 -7.56
CA GLU A 40 -15.41 -2.60 -8.58
C GLU A 40 -14.43 -2.24 -9.71
N GLN A 41 -14.17 -0.94 -9.95
CA GLN A 41 -13.19 -0.51 -10.96
C GLN A 41 -11.74 -0.75 -10.52
N ILE A 42 -11.48 -0.86 -9.22
CA ILE A 42 -10.13 -1.08 -8.68
C ILE A 42 -9.90 -2.53 -8.24
N LEU A 43 -10.95 -3.34 -8.07
CA LEU A 43 -10.80 -4.77 -7.76
C LEU A 43 -10.08 -5.51 -8.89
N SER A 44 -9.18 -6.41 -8.51
CA SER A 44 -8.31 -7.17 -9.43
C SER A 44 -7.42 -6.29 -10.32
N LYS A 45 -7.14 -5.05 -9.89
CA LYS A 45 -6.18 -4.14 -10.52
C LYS A 45 -4.97 -3.97 -9.62
N SER A 46 -3.86 -3.55 -10.23
CA SER A 46 -2.69 -3.09 -9.50
C SER A 46 -2.74 -1.58 -9.33
N ILE A 47 -2.25 -1.11 -8.18
CA ILE A 47 -1.95 0.30 -7.91
C ILE A 47 -0.44 0.46 -7.77
N ASP A 48 0.06 1.65 -8.07
CA ASP A 48 1.46 2.03 -7.87
C ASP A 48 1.59 2.82 -6.57
N ALA A 49 2.26 2.25 -5.57
CA ALA A 49 2.47 2.86 -4.26
C ALA A 49 3.31 4.15 -4.34
N ARG A 50 4.08 4.36 -5.41
CA ARG A 50 4.86 5.59 -5.65
C ARG A 50 4.05 6.66 -6.37
N ASP A 51 2.91 6.31 -6.95
CA ASP A 51 1.99 7.27 -7.53
C ASP A 51 1.15 7.91 -6.41
N GLY A 52 1.66 9.01 -5.84
CA GLY A 52 1.03 9.75 -4.75
C GLY A 52 -0.42 10.17 -5.00
N ARG A 53 -0.91 10.14 -6.25
CA ARG A 53 -2.33 10.39 -6.56
C ARG A 53 -3.25 9.30 -6.01
N TRP A 54 -2.75 8.09 -5.77
CA TRP A 54 -3.50 7.01 -5.13
C TRP A 54 -3.82 7.30 -3.66
N PHE A 55 -3.03 8.14 -3.01
CA PHE A 55 -3.12 8.44 -1.60
C PHE A 55 -3.67 9.85 -1.39
N SER A 56 -4.20 10.13 -0.20
CA SER A 56 -4.56 11.49 0.17
C SER A 56 -4.00 11.84 1.54
N ASP A 57 -3.33 12.99 1.61
CA ASP A 57 -2.86 13.65 2.82
C ASP A 57 -3.94 14.52 3.48
N ALA A 58 -5.13 14.60 2.87
CA ALA A 58 -6.21 15.40 3.39
C ALA A 58 -6.78 14.79 4.68
N SER A 59 -7.00 15.64 5.69
CA SER A 59 -7.55 15.19 6.96
C SER A 59 -8.97 14.62 6.81
N PHE A 60 -9.30 13.63 7.64
CA PHE A 60 -10.66 13.08 7.74
C PHE A 60 -11.69 14.18 8.01
N GLY A 61 -12.87 14.04 7.41
CA GLY A 61 -13.94 15.03 7.52
C GLY A 61 -13.83 16.21 6.57
N THR A 62 -12.79 16.27 5.72
CA THR A 62 -12.67 17.34 4.71
C THR A 62 -13.42 16.98 3.41
N PRO A 63 -14.04 17.95 2.72
CA PRO A 63 -14.71 17.72 1.43
C PRO A 63 -13.72 17.58 0.26
N ALA A 64 -12.42 17.66 0.51
CA ALA A 64 -11.37 17.78 -0.50
C ALA A 64 -10.66 16.45 -0.82
N LEU A 65 -11.11 15.34 -0.23
CA LEU A 65 -10.59 14.02 -0.58
C LEU A 65 -10.83 13.71 -2.07
N PRO A 66 -9.88 13.04 -2.74
CA PRO A 66 -10.08 12.55 -4.10
C PRO A 66 -11.29 11.62 -4.19
N GLU A 67 -11.80 11.45 -5.41
CA GLU A 67 -12.95 10.57 -5.66
C GLU A 67 -12.77 9.15 -5.12
N ILE A 68 -11.57 8.63 -5.25
CA ILE A 68 -11.11 7.35 -4.71
C ILE A 68 -9.69 7.59 -4.20
N SER A 69 -9.37 7.22 -2.97
CA SER A 69 -8.01 7.29 -2.44
C SER A 69 -7.78 6.23 -1.39
N PHE A 70 -6.57 5.68 -1.32
CA PHE A 70 -6.14 4.83 -0.23
C PHE A 70 -5.75 5.68 0.99
N ALA A 71 -5.94 5.11 2.18
CA ALA A 71 -5.29 5.59 3.39
C ALA A 71 -3.77 5.62 3.20
N THR A 72 -3.09 6.53 3.88
CA THR A 72 -1.63 6.64 3.78
C THR A 72 -0.91 5.50 4.48
N ALA A 73 -1.57 4.77 5.37
CA ALA A 73 -1.03 3.58 6.03
C ALA A 73 -1.66 2.29 5.48
N MET A 74 -0.81 1.30 5.24
CA MET A 74 -1.19 -0.10 5.00
C MET A 74 -0.54 -0.98 6.07
N GLU A 75 -1.06 -2.19 6.27
CA GLU A 75 -0.52 -3.11 7.28
C GLU A 75 -0.07 -4.42 6.64
N ILE A 76 1.16 -4.87 6.93
CA ILE A 76 1.62 -6.20 6.49
C ILE A 76 0.98 -7.29 7.35
N ARG A 77 0.29 -8.24 6.73
CA ARG A 77 -0.33 -9.39 7.41
C ARG A 77 0.56 -10.64 7.42
N GLY A 78 1.58 -10.67 6.56
CA GLY A 78 2.54 -11.77 6.43
C GLY A 78 2.59 -12.35 5.02
N PRO A 79 3.18 -13.54 4.82
CA PRO A 79 3.27 -14.20 3.53
C PRO A 79 1.89 -14.52 2.96
N ALA A 80 1.74 -14.36 1.65
CA ALA A 80 0.56 -14.83 0.94
C ALA A 80 0.44 -16.36 1.06
N GLN A 81 -0.81 -16.85 1.14
CA GLN A 81 -1.08 -18.28 1.18
C GLN A 81 -0.41 -18.98 -0.02
N ASP A 82 0.36 -20.02 0.26
CA ASP A 82 1.15 -20.81 -0.69
C ASP A 82 2.38 -20.11 -1.31
N ASP A 83 2.73 -18.90 -0.87
CA ASP A 83 4.00 -18.28 -1.24
C ASP A 83 5.14 -18.69 -0.31
N THR A 84 6.35 -18.76 -0.85
CA THR A 84 7.53 -19.20 -0.11
C THR A 84 8.68 -18.23 -0.33
N CYS A 85 9.41 -17.93 0.74
CA CYS A 85 10.64 -17.17 0.67
C CYS A 85 11.64 -17.87 -0.27
N LYS A 86 12.02 -17.19 -1.35
CA LYS A 86 12.91 -17.69 -2.40
C LYS A 86 14.06 -16.74 -2.64
N THR A 87 15.25 -17.26 -2.94
CA THR A 87 16.37 -16.43 -3.38
C THR A 87 16.07 -15.79 -4.73
N ILE A 88 16.46 -14.54 -4.90
CA ILE A 88 16.29 -13.74 -6.11
C ILE A 88 17.60 -13.03 -6.44
N ASN A 89 17.89 -12.78 -7.71
CA ASN A 89 19.07 -12.02 -8.12
C ASN A 89 18.77 -10.51 -8.12
N ILE A 90 19.80 -9.68 -8.24
CA ILE A 90 19.63 -8.22 -8.21
C ILE A 90 18.88 -7.68 -9.42
N ASP A 91 19.05 -8.26 -10.62
CA ASP A 91 18.36 -7.81 -11.84
C ASP A 91 16.84 -7.98 -11.71
N ASP A 92 16.39 -9.11 -11.15
CA ASP A 92 14.98 -9.38 -10.88
C ASP A 92 14.44 -8.45 -9.77
N VAL A 93 15.28 -8.10 -8.78
CA VAL A 93 14.92 -7.10 -7.76
C VAL A 93 14.70 -5.74 -8.41
N GLU A 94 15.64 -5.27 -9.23
CA GLU A 94 15.50 -4.00 -9.96
C GLU A 94 14.23 -3.99 -10.82
N GLN A 95 13.92 -5.10 -11.49
CA GLN A 95 12.69 -5.24 -12.26
C GLN A 95 11.43 -5.16 -11.39
N LEU A 96 11.42 -5.80 -10.22
CA LEU A 96 10.30 -5.72 -9.28
C LEU A 96 10.09 -4.31 -8.70
N MET A 97 11.15 -3.49 -8.67
CA MET A 97 11.09 -2.10 -8.22
C MET A 97 10.64 -1.11 -9.29
N TRP A 98 10.43 -1.56 -10.54
CA TRP A 98 9.86 -0.70 -11.57
C TRP A 98 8.37 -0.49 -11.35
N SER A 99 7.96 0.78 -11.31
CA SER A 99 6.56 1.18 -11.37
C SER A 99 5.92 0.69 -12.67
N SER A 100 4.88 -0.13 -12.56
CA SER A 100 4.06 -0.51 -13.72
C SER A 100 3.23 0.69 -14.17
N SER A 101 3.40 1.10 -15.44
CA SER A 101 2.65 2.22 -16.00
C SER A 101 1.13 2.02 -15.88
N ASP A 102 0.69 0.77 -16.00
CA ASP A 102 -0.74 0.40 -15.98
C ASP A 102 -1.33 0.41 -14.56
N ALA A 103 -0.46 0.44 -13.54
CA ALA A 103 -0.84 0.58 -12.13
C ALA A 103 -0.97 2.05 -11.69
N SER A 104 -0.58 3.01 -12.55
CA SER A 104 -0.79 4.43 -12.25
C SER A 104 -2.28 4.77 -12.18
N LYS A 105 -2.66 5.68 -11.28
CA LYS A 105 -4.08 6.00 -11.04
C LYS A 105 -4.79 6.50 -12.28
N SER A 106 -4.10 7.30 -13.09
CA SER A 106 -4.64 7.81 -14.36
C SER A 106 -4.90 6.73 -15.42
N LYS A 107 -4.33 5.53 -15.27
CA LYS A 107 -4.55 4.41 -16.18
C LYS A 107 -5.64 3.48 -15.69
N VAL A 108 -5.69 3.23 -14.38
CA VAL A 108 -6.76 2.44 -13.75
C VAL A 108 -8.08 3.21 -13.71
N LEU A 109 -8.02 4.50 -13.36
CA LEU A 109 -9.17 5.38 -13.19
C LEU A 109 -9.03 6.66 -14.03
N PRO A 110 -9.05 6.57 -15.37
CA PRO A 110 -8.79 7.70 -16.27
C PRO A 110 -9.81 8.84 -16.17
N ARG A 111 -10.99 8.58 -15.60
CA ARG A 111 -12.04 9.57 -15.38
C ARG A 111 -12.16 10.02 -13.93
N SER A 112 -11.35 9.46 -13.03
CA SER A 112 -11.36 9.88 -11.63
C SER A 112 -10.81 11.30 -11.52
N SER A 113 -11.60 12.18 -10.93
CA SER A 113 -11.18 13.55 -10.67
C SER A 113 -10.37 13.64 -9.38
N SER A 114 -9.33 14.49 -9.36
CA SER A 114 -8.57 14.79 -8.14
C SER A 114 -9.41 15.52 -7.10
N GLN A 115 -10.48 16.20 -7.54
CA GLN A 115 -11.47 16.85 -6.70
C GLN A 115 -12.85 16.44 -7.22
N PHE A 116 -13.39 15.34 -6.69
CA PHE A 116 -14.79 15.00 -6.94
C PHE A 116 -15.67 15.85 -6.02
N ARG A 117 -16.82 16.27 -6.52
CA ARG A 117 -17.82 16.96 -5.71
C ARG A 117 -19.08 16.14 -5.72
N SER A 118 -19.20 15.26 -4.73
CA SER A 118 -20.48 14.64 -4.41
C SER A 118 -21.51 15.73 -4.08
N LYS A 119 -22.77 15.50 -4.48
CA LYS A 119 -23.89 16.39 -4.14
C LYS A 119 -24.16 16.38 -2.64
N THR A 120 -23.95 15.24 -2.00
CA THR A 120 -24.22 15.01 -0.56
C THR A 120 -22.97 15.14 0.30
N GLY A 121 -21.78 15.14 -0.29
CA GLY A 121 -20.52 15.13 0.44
C GLY A 121 -20.34 13.85 1.27
N SER A 122 -20.86 12.73 0.78
CA SER A 122 -20.79 11.43 1.46
C SER A 122 -19.52 10.66 1.09
N PHE A 123 -18.95 9.99 2.09
CA PHE A 123 -17.73 9.21 1.98
C PHE A 123 -17.96 7.81 2.50
N TYR A 124 -17.61 6.85 1.67
CA TYR A 124 -17.65 5.44 1.94
C TYR A 124 -16.24 4.91 2.14
N TRP A 125 -16.10 3.85 2.92
CA TRP A 125 -14.83 3.20 3.12
C TRP A 125 -14.98 1.68 3.07
N ALA A 126 -13.87 1.01 2.78
CA ALA A 126 -13.76 -0.43 2.88
C ALA A 126 -12.30 -0.78 3.19
N ASP A 127 -12.10 -1.86 3.95
CA ASP A 127 -10.80 -2.50 4.00
C ASP A 127 -10.65 -3.45 2.82
N LEU A 128 -9.47 -3.46 2.24
CA LEU A 128 -9.10 -4.25 1.09
C LEU A 128 -7.99 -5.23 1.49
N GLU A 129 -8.14 -6.45 0.99
CA GLU A 129 -7.05 -7.40 0.93
C GLU A 129 -6.20 -7.06 -0.28
N VAL A 130 -4.93 -6.73 -0.05
CA VAL A 130 -3.99 -6.39 -1.11
C VAL A 130 -2.74 -7.24 -1.02
N ARG A 131 -2.00 -7.35 -2.13
CA ARG A 131 -0.78 -8.15 -2.21
C ARG A 131 0.34 -7.35 -2.85
N THR A 132 1.55 -7.52 -2.35
CA THR A 132 2.78 -7.08 -3.02
C THR A 132 3.87 -8.14 -2.90
N VAL A 133 5.06 -7.88 -3.43
CA VAL A 133 6.25 -8.69 -3.21
C VAL A 133 7.14 -7.98 -2.19
N GLY A 134 7.39 -8.62 -1.06
CA GLY A 134 8.45 -8.23 -0.14
C GLY A 134 9.80 -8.73 -0.62
N ILE A 135 10.81 -7.88 -0.52
CA ILE A 135 12.18 -8.15 -0.93
C ILE A 135 13.08 -7.88 0.27
N MET A 136 13.85 -8.88 0.66
CA MET A 136 14.67 -8.89 1.86
C MET A 136 16.15 -9.06 1.51
N LYS A 137 17.03 -8.46 2.31
CA LYS A 137 18.49 -8.55 2.13
C LYS A 137 19.14 -9.20 3.35
N PHE A 138 19.63 -10.43 3.17
CA PHE A 138 20.21 -11.25 4.25
C PHE A 138 21.40 -12.09 3.76
N GLU A 139 22.21 -12.62 4.67
CA GLU A 139 23.29 -13.55 4.29
C GLU A 139 22.72 -14.94 3.99
N THR A 140 21.69 -15.35 4.73
CA THR A 140 21.12 -16.68 4.64
C THR A 140 19.60 -16.69 4.53
N GLU A 141 19.06 -17.75 3.92
CA GLU A 141 17.62 -17.96 3.83
C GLU A 141 16.99 -18.17 5.22
N THR A 142 17.75 -18.76 6.15
CA THR A 142 17.31 -18.96 7.54
C THR A 142 17.03 -17.63 8.24
N GLU A 143 17.92 -16.64 8.07
CA GLU A 143 17.71 -15.30 8.61
C GLU A 143 16.51 -14.61 7.98
N ALA A 144 16.38 -14.69 6.65
CA ALA A 144 15.23 -14.13 5.94
C ALA A 144 13.90 -14.73 6.43
N LYS A 145 13.86 -16.05 6.68
CA LYS A 145 12.68 -16.73 7.23
C LYS A 145 12.39 -16.38 8.69
N ALA A 146 13.43 -16.24 9.51
CA ALA A 146 13.28 -15.81 10.90
C ALA A 146 12.70 -14.38 10.97
N PHE A 147 13.25 -13.48 10.15
CA PHE A 147 12.75 -12.12 9.99
C PHE A 147 11.30 -12.08 9.48
N LEU A 148 10.96 -12.88 8.48
CA LEU A 148 9.60 -12.97 7.96
C LEU A 148 8.59 -13.41 9.04
N SER A 149 9.01 -14.28 9.95
CA SER A 149 8.20 -14.69 11.10
C SER A 149 7.97 -13.53 12.08
N GLN A 150 9.01 -12.74 12.35
CA GLN A 150 8.92 -11.53 13.18
C GLN A 150 7.97 -10.49 12.57
N ILE A 151 8.11 -10.17 11.28
CA ILE A 151 7.24 -9.20 10.58
C ILE A 151 5.77 -9.65 10.59
N THR A 152 5.52 -10.95 10.52
CA THR A 152 4.15 -11.50 10.58
C THR A 152 3.52 -11.31 11.98
N GLU A 153 4.33 -11.34 13.03
CA GLU A 153 3.90 -11.10 14.41
C GLU A 153 3.74 -9.61 14.70
N GLU A 154 4.71 -8.79 14.31
CA GLU A 154 4.71 -7.34 14.56
C GLU A 154 3.70 -6.57 13.69
N ARG A 155 3.45 -7.05 12.47
CA ARG A 155 2.56 -6.43 11.48
C ARG A 155 2.84 -4.93 11.31
N PRO A 156 4.07 -4.56 10.90
CA PRO A 156 4.46 -3.17 10.85
C PRO A 156 3.58 -2.40 9.86
N PRO A 157 3.24 -1.13 10.18
CA PRO A 157 2.55 -0.26 9.26
C PRO A 157 3.53 0.24 8.18
N VAL A 158 3.04 0.28 6.95
CA VAL A 158 3.73 0.81 5.77
C VAL A 158 3.09 2.14 5.44
N HIS A 159 3.84 3.21 5.64
CA HIS A 159 3.37 4.58 5.45
C HIS A 159 3.82 5.13 4.09
N TRP A 160 2.89 5.64 3.31
CA TRP A 160 3.14 6.27 2.02
C TRP A 160 4.09 7.48 2.13
N GLU A 161 4.04 8.23 3.23
CA GLU A 161 4.94 9.36 3.49
C GLU A 161 6.42 8.93 3.55
N MET A 162 6.66 7.63 3.81
CA MET A 162 7.97 6.99 3.84
C MET A 162 8.17 6.09 2.61
N ALA A 163 7.57 6.43 1.47
CA ALA A 163 7.63 5.61 0.27
C ALA A 163 9.05 5.36 -0.25
N ASP A 164 10.01 6.25 0.02
CA ASP A 164 11.41 6.05 -0.34
C ASP A 164 12.12 5.00 0.54
N GLU A 165 11.59 4.70 1.72
CA GLU A 165 12.06 3.62 2.59
C GLU A 165 11.43 2.27 2.21
N TRP A 166 10.15 2.27 1.82
CA TRP A 166 9.41 1.05 1.56
C TRP A 166 9.41 0.60 0.10
N PHE A 167 9.43 1.51 -0.87
CA PHE A 167 9.18 1.21 -2.29
C PHE A 167 10.32 1.62 -3.22
N GLU A 168 11.53 1.82 -2.68
CA GLU A 168 12.74 2.13 -3.44
C GLU A 168 13.93 1.27 -2.99
N LEU A 169 14.92 1.08 -3.87
CA LEU A 169 16.11 0.26 -3.57
C LEU A 169 16.94 0.84 -2.41
N ASP A 170 17.03 2.16 -2.34
CA ASP A 170 17.71 2.88 -1.25
C ASP A 170 17.06 2.61 0.11
N GLY A 171 15.81 2.12 0.11
CA GLY A 171 15.09 1.69 1.30
C GLY A 171 15.84 0.63 2.11
N PHE A 172 16.62 -0.24 1.47
CA PHE A 172 17.44 -1.23 2.21
C PHE A 172 18.45 -0.61 3.18
N GLU A 173 18.88 0.63 2.92
CA GLU A 173 19.88 1.32 3.74
C GLU A 173 19.24 2.38 4.67
N LYS A 174 17.98 2.73 4.42
CA LYS A 174 17.24 3.78 5.15
C LYS A 174 16.18 3.23 6.10
N ALA A 175 15.54 2.13 5.74
CA ALA A 175 14.43 1.57 6.48
C ALA A 175 14.90 0.95 7.80
N GLU A 176 14.03 0.98 8.81
CA GLU A 176 14.22 0.28 10.09
C GLU A 176 14.39 -1.24 9.89
N TYR A 177 13.82 -1.75 8.80
CA TYR A 177 13.79 -3.16 8.47
C TYR A 177 14.59 -3.45 7.18
N PRO A 178 15.31 -4.58 7.08
CA PRO A 178 15.98 -5.02 5.85
C PRO A 178 14.98 -5.59 4.82
N LEU A 179 13.86 -4.89 4.62
CA LEU A 179 12.72 -5.24 3.81
C LEU A 179 12.27 -4.01 3.02
N ILE A 180 12.20 -4.15 1.70
CA ILE A 180 11.46 -3.23 0.84
C ILE A 180 10.34 -4.00 0.16
N LEU A 181 9.41 -3.29 -0.46
CA LEU A 181 8.22 -3.79 -1.11
C LEU A 181 8.24 -3.38 -2.58
N SER A 182 7.77 -4.24 -3.47
CA SER A 182 7.46 -3.82 -4.82
C SER A 182 6.41 -2.70 -4.77
N PRO A 183 6.58 -1.61 -5.54
CA PRO A 183 5.57 -0.55 -5.60
C PRO A 183 4.26 -1.01 -6.24
N ASN A 184 4.25 -2.16 -6.93
CA ASN A 184 3.08 -2.69 -7.60
C ASN A 184 2.23 -3.51 -6.63
N ILE A 185 1.17 -2.89 -6.11
CA ILE A 185 0.26 -3.50 -5.13
C ILE A 185 -1.01 -3.98 -5.85
N GLU A 186 -1.29 -5.28 -5.79
CA GLU A 186 -2.50 -5.88 -6.35
C GLU A 186 -3.66 -5.79 -5.36
N VAL A 187 -4.81 -5.28 -5.80
CA VAL A 187 -6.05 -5.23 -5.03
C VAL A 187 -6.84 -6.52 -5.29
N LEU A 188 -6.97 -7.37 -4.28
CA LEU A 188 -7.53 -8.71 -4.44
C LEU A 188 -9.03 -8.74 -4.18
N ALA A 189 -9.42 -8.31 -2.98
CA ALA A 189 -10.78 -8.46 -2.48
C ALA A 189 -11.11 -7.36 -1.47
N VAL A 190 -12.40 -7.24 -1.18
CA VAL A 190 -12.88 -6.49 -0.01
C VAL A 190 -12.78 -7.39 1.20
N SER A 191 -12.22 -6.89 2.28
CA SER A 191 -12.12 -7.60 3.55
C SER A 191 -13.50 -7.78 4.18
N ASP A 192 -13.77 -8.99 4.68
CA ASP A 192 -14.99 -9.27 5.43
C ASP A 192 -15.07 -8.50 6.76
N ALA A 193 -13.94 -8.02 7.29
CA ALA A 193 -13.89 -7.28 8.55
C ALA A 193 -14.47 -5.86 8.43
N LEU A 194 -14.31 -5.22 7.27
CA LEU A 194 -14.88 -3.91 6.98
C LEU A 194 -15.38 -3.87 5.53
N PRO A 195 -16.59 -4.37 5.27
CA PRO A 195 -17.21 -4.25 3.96
C PRO A 195 -17.45 -2.78 3.62
N LEU A 196 -17.77 -2.51 2.35
CA LEU A 196 -18.07 -1.15 1.91
C LEU A 196 -19.28 -0.58 2.67
N GLU A 197 -19.04 0.47 3.44
CA GLU A 197 -20.06 1.15 4.23
C GLU A 197 -19.87 2.66 4.26
N LEU A 198 -20.90 3.38 4.68
CA LEU A 198 -20.84 4.83 4.85
C LEU A 198 -19.98 5.17 6.06
N HIS A 199 -18.88 5.89 5.86
CA HIS A 199 -18.04 6.35 6.96
C HIS A 199 -18.54 7.70 7.52
N TRP A 200 -18.71 8.71 6.66
CA TRP A 200 -19.30 10.00 7.07
C TRP A 200 -20.01 10.73 5.93
N SER A 201 -20.82 11.72 6.28
CA SER A 201 -21.44 12.65 5.32
C SER A 201 -21.32 14.07 5.83
N ILE A 202 -21.00 15.00 4.94
CA ILE A 202 -20.95 16.43 5.27
C ILE A 202 -22.35 17.01 5.08
N SER A 203 -23.08 17.22 6.17
CA SER A 203 -24.35 17.96 6.16
C SER A 203 -24.13 19.40 5.68
N GLU A 204 -25.07 19.97 4.92
CA GLU A 204 -24.97 21.33 4.35
C GLU A 204 -24.72 22.46 5.37
N GLU A 205 -24.89 22.21 6.68
CA GLU A 205 -24.67 23.19 7.75
C GLU A 205 -23.21 23.65 7.91
N MET A 206 -22.22 22.88 7.43
CA MET A 206 -20.81 23.32 7.47
C MET A 206 -20.44 24.36 6.39
N LYS A 207 -21.36 24.70 5.47
CA LYS A 207 -21.16 25.82 4.52
C LYS A 207 -21.45 27.20 5.14
N GLY A 208 -21.97 27.27 6.37
CA GLY A 208 -22.40 28.51 7.03
C GLY A 208 -21.38 29.16 7.98
N GLY A 209 -20.10 28.78 7.91
CA GLY A 209 -19.04 29.26 8.80
C GLY A 209 -18.43 30.63 8.45
N GLU A 210 -19.13 31.49 7.71
CA GLU A 210 -18.79 32.91 7.55
C GLU A 210 -20.03 33.75 7.86
N GLY A 211 -20.19 34.18 9.12
CA GLY A 211 -21.26 35.12 9.46
C GLY A 211 -21.76 35.11 10.89
N ALA A 212 -20.89 35.35 11.87
CA ALA A 212 -21.33 35.87 13.17
C ALA A 212 -20.18 36.61 13.88
N ARG A 213 -19.86 37.81 13.40
CA ARG A 213 -19.26 38.86 14.22
C ARG A 213 -20.16 40.09 14.09
N HIS A 214 -21.03 40.27 15.08
CA HIS A 214 -21.53 41.57 15.49
C HIS A 214 -20.79 41.97 16.76
#